data_AF-A0A0L7K3N1-F1
#
_entry.id   AF-A0A0L7K3N1-F1
#
_cell.length_a   1.000
_cell.length_b   1.000
_cell.length_c   1.000
_cell.angle_alpha   90.00
_cell.angle_beta   90.00
_cell.angle_gamma   90.00
#
_symmetry.space_group_name_H-M   'P 1'
#
loop_
_entity.id
_entity.type
_entity.pdbx_description
1 polymer ?
#
loop_
_entity_poly.entity_id
_entity_poly.type
_entity_poly.pdbx_seq_one_letter_code
_entity_poly.pdbx_strand_id
1 'polypeptide(L)'
;MIGDTNIFITDKECSIGEIEIMIAEECARGKKLGWEAVIHMLLYGIKYIKLKIFEVKISLQNEISISMFKKLGFEEKSRSEVFQEITLEKKLTDEWLQWLESHYQLQIQPLK
;
A
#
# COMPACT_ATOMS: atom_id res chain seq x y z
N MET A 1 0.80 6.58 18.92
CA MET A 1 0.87 5.78 17.67
C MET A 1 -0.57 5.52 17.26
N ILE A 2 -0.96 5.81 16.01
CA ILE A 2 -2.38 5.77 15.56
C ILE A 2 -2.69 4.57 14.64
N GLY A 3 -1.68 3.77 14.33
CA GLY A 3 -1.70 2.75 13.29
C GLY A 3 -0.28 2.40 12.84
N ASP A 4 -0.18 1.47 11.90
CA ASP A 4 1.05 0.90 11.39
C ASP A 4 0.88 0.40 9.95
N THR A 5 2.01 0.20 9.26
CA THR A 5 2.07 -0.44 7.94
C THR A 5 3.21 -1.43 7.91
N ASN A 6 2.98 -2.56 7.26
CA ASN A 6 3.92 -3.66 7.17
C ASN A 6 4.11 -4.07 5.71
N ILE A 7 5.26 -4.71 5.43
CA ILE A 7 5.52 -5.35 4.16
C ILE A 7 6.08 -6.75 4.37
N PHE A 8 5.41 -7.74 3.80
CA PHE A 8 5.79 -9.16 3.87
C PHE A 8 6.32 -9.60 2.52
N ILE A 9 7.56 -10.08 2.46
CA ILE A 9 8.14 -10.59 1.21
C ILE A 9 7.60 -12.01 1.01
N THR A 10 6.64 -12.18 0.11
CA THR A 10 5.93 -13.44 -0.12
C THR A 10 6.64 -14.33 -1.15
N ASP A 11 7.30 -13.71 -2.12
CA ASP A 11 8.16 -14.41 -3.10
C ASP A 11 9.40 -13.57 -3.38
N LYS A 12 10.56 -14.07 -2.93
CA LYS A 12 11.84 -13.38 -3.11
C LYS A 12 12.37 -13.49 -4.54
N GLU A 13 12.09 -14.57 -5.25
CA GLU A 13 12.57 -14.77 -6.62
C GLU A 13 11.80 -13.85 -7.58
N CYS A 14 10.48 -13.78 -7.42
CA CYS A 14 9.63 -12.90 -8.21
C CYS A 14 9.57 -11.46 -7.67
N SER A 15 10.25 -11.18 -6.54
CA SER A 15 10.27 -9.85 -5.89
C SER A 15 8.86 -9.33 -5.56
N ILE A 16 8.03 -10.20 -4.98
CA ILE A 16 6.65 -9.93 -4.57
C ILE A 16 6.61 -9.58 -3.08
N GLY A 17 5.93 -8.49 -2.75
CA GLY A 17 5.64 -8.11 -1.38
C GLY A 17 4.16 -7.83 -1.15
N GLU A 18 3.63 -8.34 -0.04
CA GLU A 18 2.30 -8.04 0.44
C GLU A 18 2.35 -6.85 1.41
N ILE A 19 1.50 -5.85 1.18
CA ILE A 19 1.39 -4.68 2.05
C ILE A 19 0.17 -4.79 2.94
N GLU A 20 0.37 -4.47 4.21
CA GLU A 20 -0.69 -4.26 5.18
C GLU A 20 -0.64 -2.83 5.73
N ILE A 21 -1.82 -2.26 6.00
CA ILE A 21 -1.97 -0.91 6.56
C ILE A 21 -3.18 -0.91 7.50
N MET A 22 -3.00 -0.34 8.68
CA MET A 22 -4.08 -0.15 9.65
C MET A 22 -4.01 1.25 10.25
N ILE A 23 -5.17 1.93 10.32
CA ILE A 23 -5.35 3.13 11.15
C ILE A 23 -6.35 2.78 12.25
N ALA A 24 -5.82 2.52 13.44
CA ALA A 24 -6.59 2.08 14.60
C ALA A 24 -7.51 3.20 15.12
N GLU A 25 -6.98 4.42 15.20
CA GLU A 25 -7.68 5.58 15.78
C GLU A 25 -8.73 6.17 14.84
N GLU A 26 -10.00 6.16 15.24
CA GLU A 26 -11.10 6.70 14.42
C GLU A 26 -10.92 8.19 14.11
N CYS A 27 -10.43 8.96 15.09
CA CYS A 27 -10.18 10.39 14.94
C CYS A 27 -9.10 10.71 13.88
N ALA A 28 -8.33 9.71 13.45
CA ALA A 28 -7.28 9.82 12.46
C ALA A 28 -7.72 9.32 11.06
N ARG A 29 -8.89 8.66 10.95
CA ARG A 29 -9.44 8.20 9.66
C ARG A 29 -9.93 9.37 8.81
N GLY A 30 -10.00 9.18 7.50
CA GLY A 30 -10.45 10.21 6.55
C GLY A 30 -9.45 11.36 6.29
N LYS A 31 -8.31 11.40 7.00
CA LYS A 31 -7.29 12.45 6.89
C LYS A 31 -6.14 12.12 5.93
N LYS A 32 -6.32 11.10 5.06
CA LYS A 32 -5.30 10.57 4.12
C LYS A 32 -4.00 10.06 4.77
N LEU A 33 -3.96 9.85 6.09
CA LEU A 33 -2.77 9.33 6.77
C LEU A 33 -2.40 7.92 6.31
N GLY A 34 -3.38 7.02 6.14
CA GLY A 34 -3.14 5.67 5.60
C GLY A 34 -2.66 5.69 4.15
N TRP A 35 -3.13 6.66 3.34
CA TRP A 35 -2.70 6.85 1.97
C TRP A 35 -1.22 7.24 1.90
N GLU A 36 -0.81 8.22 2.70
CA GLU A 36 0.59 8.65 2.79
C GLU A 36 1.48 7.53 3.32
N ALA A 37 1.05 6.80 4.36
CA ALA A 37 1.80 5.67 4.92
C ALA A 37 2.05 4.57 3.86
N VAL A 38 1.02 4.20 3.08
CA VAL A 38 1.15 3.21 2.01
C VAL A 38 2.09 3.68 0.91
N ILE A 39 2.02 4.94 0.47
CA ILE A 39 2.95 5.48 -0.55
C ILE A 39 4.39 5.40 -0.07
N HIS A 40 4.65 5.74 1.20
CA HIS A 40 5.99 5.60 1.77
C HIS A 40 6.46 4.15 1.82
N MET A 41 5.59 3.22 2.23
CA MET A 41 5.91 1.80 2.26
C MET A 41 6.20 1.24 0.85
N LEU A 42 5.43 1.66 -0.15
CA LEU A 42 5.64 1.31 -1.56
C LEU A 42 6.99 1.81 -2.06
N LEU A 43 7.29 3.10 -1.87
CA LEU A 43 8.57 3.68 -2.26
C LEU A 43 9.74 3.00 -1.54
N TYR A 44 9.58 2.66 -0.25
CA TYR A 44 10.57 1.92 0.51
C TYR A 44 10.81 0.51 -0.07
N GLY A 45 9.73 -0.23 -0.35
CA GLY A 45 9.79 -1.55 -0.97
C GLY A 45 10.48 -1.53 -2.33
N ILE A 46 10.22 -0.51 -3.16
CA ILE A 46 10.86 -0.33 -4.47
C ILE A 46 12.36 0.00 -4.30
N LYS A 47 12.67 1.01 -3.48
CA LYS A 47 14.03 1.59 -3.41
C LYS A 47 15.01 0.71 -2.66
N TYR A 48 14.59 0.10 -1.55
CA TYR A 48 15.49 -0.58 -0.61
C TYR A 48 15.33 -2.10 -0.62
N ILE A 49 14.09 -2.62 -0.76
CA ILE A 49 13.84 -4.07 -0.81
C ILE A 49 13.93 -4.61 -2.25
N LYS A 50 13.81 -3.73 -3.26
CA LYS A 50 13.84 -4.05 -4.70
C LYS A 50 12.64 -4.87 -5.19
N LEU A 51 11.48 -4.70 -4.54
CA LEU A 51 10.23 -5.33 -4.95
C LEU A 51 9.75 -4.80 -6.31
N LYS A 52 9.11 -5.69 -7.07
CA LYS A 52 8.57 -5.42 -8.41
C LYS A 52 7.07 -5.62 -8.50
N ILE A 53 6.49 -6.38 -7.58
CA ILE A 53 5.06 -6.65 -7.53
C ILE A 53 4.60 -6.44 -6.09
N PHE A 54 3.49 -5.73 -5.96
CA PHE A 54 2.84 -5.47 -4.67
C PHE A 54 1.47 -6.13 -4.66
N GLU A 55 1.16 -6.80 -3.56
CA GLU A 55 -0.15 -7.39 -3.33
C GLU A 55 -0.76 -6.80 -2.07
N VAL A 56 -2.09 -6.77 -2.03
CA VAL A 56 -2.85 -6.49 -0.82
C VAL A 56 -4.04 -7.41 -0.75
N LYS A 57 -4.31 -7.95 0.44
CA LYS A 57 -5.51 -8.74 0.73
C LYS A 57 -6.42 -7.93 1.62
N ILE A 58 -7.68 -7.81 1.22
CA ILE A 58 -8.64 -6.93 1.87
C ILE A 58 -9.95 -7.68 2.02
N SER A 59 -10.55 -7.61 3.21
CA SER A 59 -11.93 -8.08 3.41
C SER A 59 -12.88 -7.35 2.45
N LEU A 60 -13.84 -8.08 1.86
CA LEU A 60 -14.85 -7.54 0.94
C LEU A 60 -15.73 -6.46 1.58
N GLN A 61 -15.82 -6.43 2.91
CA GLN A 61 -16.58 -5.43 3.66
C GLN A 61 -15.80 -4.10 3.82
N ASN A 62 -14.49 -4.08 3.54
CA ASN A 62 -13.67 -2.89 3.67
C ASN A 62 -13.58 -2.11 2.34
N GLU A 63 -14.72 -1.54 1.94
CA GLU A 63 -14.84 -0.76 0.71
C GLU A 63 -13.89 0.45 0.66
N ILE A 64 -13.58 1.03 1.82
CA ILE A 64 -12.67 2.17 1.95
C ILE A 64 -11.26 1.78 1.49
N SER A 65 -10.70 0.70 2.02
CA SER A 65 -9.38 0.20 1.61
C SER A 65 -9.39 -0.26 0.15
N ILE A 66 -10.44 -0.97 -0.29
CA ILE A 66 -10.56 -1.39 -1.70
C ILE A 66 -10.53 -0.19 -2.64
N SER A 67 -11.32 0.85 -2.35
CA SER A 67 -11.35 2.09 -3.14
C SER A 67 -9.99 2.80 -3.13
N MET A 68 -9.32 2.82 -1.97
CA MET A 68 -7.99 3.41 -1.81
C MET A 68 -6.96 2.73 -2.72
N PHE A 69 -6.88 1.41 -2.69
CA PHE A 69 -5.90 0.67 -3.51
C PHE A 69 -6.23 0.71 -5.01
N LYS A 70 -7.51 0.70 -5.38
CA LYS A 70 -7.90 0.94 -6.78
C LYS A 70 -7.45 2.33 -7.28
N LYS A 71 -7.55 3.38 -6.44
CA LYS A 71 -7.04 4.72 -6.76
C LYS A 71 -5.51 4.79 -6.84
N LEU A 72 -4.80 3.92 -6.12
CA LEU A 72 -3.34 3.73 -6.25
C LEU A 72 -2.97 2.94 -7.53
N GLY A 73 -3.96 2.49 -8.31
CA GLY A 73 -3.76 1.78 -9.57
C GLY A 73 -3.58 0.27 -9.41
N PHE A 74 -3.94 -0.30 -8.26
CA PHE A 74 -4.01 -1.75 -8.07
C PHE A 74 -5.23 -2.35 -8.79
N GLU A 75 -5.07 -3.55 -9.31
CA GLU A 75 -6.07 -4.28 -10.07
C GLU A 75 -6.44 -5.59 -9.37
N GLU A 76 -7.64 -6.11 -9.58
CA GLU A 76 -8.07 -7.38 -8.95
C GLU A 76 -7.30 -8.56 -9.54
N LYS A 77 -6.58 -9.28 -8.67
CA LYS A 77 -5.85 -10.50 -9.02
C LYS A 77 -6.70 -11.74 -8.77
N SER A 78 -7.35 -11.79 -7.62
CA SER A 78 -8.22 -12.91 -7.23
C SER A 78 -9.22 -12.49 -6.16
N ARG A 79 -10.25 -13.32 -5.98
CA ARG A 79 -11.28 -13.15 -4.97
C ARG A 79 -11.59 -14.49 -4.34
N SER A 80 -11.76 -14.50 -3.02
CA SER A 80 -12.17 -15.67 -2.25
C SER A 80 -13.50 -15.43 -1.58
N GLU A 81 -14.54 -16.13 -2.04
CA GLU A 81 -15.87 -16.11 -1.40
C GLU A 81 -15.87 -16.85 -0.06
N VAL A 82 -14.99 -17.83 0.13
CA VAL A 82 -14.90 -18.58 1.40
C VAL A 82 -14.33 -17.70 2.52
N PHE A 83 -13.29 -16.92 2.21
CA PHE A 83 -12.64 -16.02 3.17
C PHE A 83 -13.26 -14.62 3.17
N GLN A 84 -14.17 -14.33 2.22
CA GLN A 84 -14.74 -12.99 2.03
C GLN A 84 -13.64 -11.94 1.83
N GLU A 85 -12.68 -12.24 0.96
CA GLU A 85 -11.49 -11.41 0.70
C GLU A 85 -11.25 -11.20 -0.80
N ILE A 86 -10.67 -10.06 -1.13
CA ILE A 86 -10.15 -9.73 -2.46
C ILE A 86 -8.64 -9.52 -2.37
N THR A 87 -7.91 -10.09 -3.33
CA THR A 87 -6.49 -9.80 -3.55
C THR A 87 -6.36 -8.82 -4.71
N LEU A 88 -5.73 -7.68 -4.46
CA LEU A 88 -5.36 -6.72 -5.49
C LEU A 88 -3.84 -6.77 -5.71
N GLU A 89 -3.41 -6.56 -6.96
CA GLU A 89 -2.00 -6.56 -7.36
C GLU A 89 -1.64 -5.26 -8.09
N LYS A 90 -0.40 -4.80 -7.90
CA LYS A 90 0.22 -3.76 -8.73
C LYS A 90 1.66 -4.12 -9.07
N LYS A 91 1.93 -4.20 -10.37
CA LYS A 91 3.29 -4.32 -10.92
C LYS A 91 3.95 -2.97 -11.04
N LEU A 92 5.23 -2.91 -10.70
CA LEU A 92 6.07 -1.72 -10.85
C LEU A 92 6.25 -1.39 -12.33
N THR A 93 5.94 -0.16 -12.69
CA THR A 93 6.28 0.46 -13.97
C THR A 93 6.96 1.80 -13.71
N ASP A 94 7.72 2.31 -14.68
CA ASP A 94 8.39 3.61 -14.55
C ASP A 94 7.37 4.76 -14.38
N GLU A 95 6.26 4.70 -15.13
CA GLU A 95 5.17 5.67 -15.01
C GLU A 95 4.56 5.67 -13.60
N TRP A 96 4.35 4.49 -13.03
CA TRP A 96 3.78 4.38 -11.69
C TRP A 96 4.76 4.82 -10.61
N LEU A 97 6.05 4.55 -10.77
CA LEU A 97 7.09 5.05 -9.88
C LEU A 97 7.14 6.59 -9.89
N GLN A 98 7.14 7.20 -11.08
CA GLN A 98 7.10 8.66 -11.23
C GLN A 98 5.84 9.25 -10.58
N TRP A 99 4.69 8.59 -10.77
CA TRP A 99 3.44 9.00 -10.14
C TRP A 99 3.54 8.94 -8.61
N LEU A 100 4.06 7.86 -8.02
CA LEU A 100 4.26 7.75 -6.57
C LEU A 100 5.20 8.85 -6.05
N GLU A 101 6.29 9.13 -6.76
CA GLU A 101 7.25 10.18 -6.39
C GLU A 101 6.67 11.59 -6.51
N SER A 102 5.68 11.83 -7.37
CA SER A 102 4.99 13.13 -7.41
C SER A 102 4.05 13.35 -6.21
N HIS A 103 3.61 12.28 -5.56
CA HIS A 103 2.81 12.32 -4.34
C HIS A 103 3.67 12.36 -3.07
N TYR A 104 4.98 12.33 -3.23
CA TYR A 104 5.96 12.38 -2.15
C TYR A 104 6.32 13.84 -1.82
N GLN A 105 5.86 14.34 -0.67
CA GLN A 105 6.36 15.58 -0.08
C GLN A 105 7.12 15.27 1.21
N LEU A 106 8.43 15.02 1.11
CA LEU A 106 9.29 15.11 2.30
C LEU A 106 9.59 16.58 2.59
N GLN A 107 8.85 17.16 3.54
CA GLN A 107 9.35 18.30 4.30
C GLN A 107 9.94 17.78 5.60
N ILE A 108 11.24 17.48 5.60
CA ILE A 108 11.96 17.28 6.87
C ILE A 108 12.08 18.67 7.49
N GLN A 109 11.22 18.97 8.47
CA GLN A 109 11.48 20.13 9.33
C GLN A 109 12.75 19.82 10.13
N PRO A 110 13.77 20.70 10.11
CA PRO A 110 14.92 20.52 10.96
C PRO A 110 14.45 20.50 12.42
N LEU A 111 14.94 19.53 13.18
CA LEU A 111 14.76 19.48 14.64
C LEU A 111 15.23 20.82 15.22
N LYS A 112 14.32 21.52 15.91
CA LYS A 112 14.66 22.71 16.71
C LYS A 112 15.48 22.32 17.93
#